data_AF-A0A521H588-F1
#
_entry.id   AF-A0A521H588-F1
#
_cell.length_a   1.000
_cell.length_b   1.000
_cell.length_c   1.000
_cell.angle_alpha   90.00
_cell.angle_beta   90.00
_cell.angle_gamma   90.00
#
_symmetry.space_group_name_H-M   'P 1'
#
loop_
_entity.id
_entity.type
_entity.pdbx_description
1 polymer ?
#
loop_
_entity_poly.entity_id
_entity_poly.type
_entity_poly.pdbx_seq_one_letter_code
_entity_poly.pdbx_strand_id
1 'polypeptide(L)'
;MPIKATEIRKGQILLIEGGLWLVTDFEHIAPGNWRAINQVKCKNLTTGSTKQMRLGSSEVVELAYLEKRPCTYLYKEGDHFVFMDSQNYEQHHLGADVVGESMQYVRDNQEVLVTFHDGRPISVDLPSAVVLQVKEAEIGVKGDSVTNSTKGAVLETGLAVRVPMHINAGDYVKISTENGEFLGRTKGEDRS
;
A
#
# COMPACT_ATOMS: atom_id res chain seq x y z
N MET A 1 -18.26 5.81 -14.75
CA MET A 1 -19.41 6.78 -14.79
C MET A 1 -18.89 8.17 -15.16
N PRO A 2 -19.38 8.82 -16.22
CA PRO A 2 -18.90 10.14 -16.62
C PRO A 2 -19.37 11.25 -15.67
N ILE A 3 -18.45 12.10 -15.21
CA ILE A 3 -18.73 13.30 -14.41
C ILE A 3 -18.12 14.53 -15.09
N LYS A 4 -18.67 15.72 -14.81
CA LYS A 4 -18.08 16.97 -15.32
C LYS A 4 -16.81 17.32 -14.56
N ALA A 5 -15.88 18.01 -15.22
CA ALA A 5 -14.65 18.48 -14.59
C ALA A 5 -14.89 19.36 -13.34
N THR A 6 -16.02 20.06 -13.28
CA THR A 6 -16.45 20.88 -12.13
C THR A 6 -16.93 20.06 -10.93
N GLU A 7 -17.27 18.79 -11.12
CA GLU A 7 -17.77 17.89 -10.08
C GLU A 7 -16.65 17.04 -9.45
N ILE A 8 -15.42 17.15 -9.99
CA ILE A 8 -14.25 16.46 -9.46
C ILE A 8 -13.96 16.93 -8.04
N ARG A 9 -13.74 15.97 -7.15
CA ARG A 9 -13.32 16.23 -5.76
C ARG A 9 -12.03 15.50 -5.45
N LYS A 10 -11.25 16.06 -4.52
CA LYS A 10 -10.10 15.39 -3.93
C LYS A 10 -10.51 14.06 -3.31
N GLY A 11 -9.71 13.03 -3.53
CA GLY A 11 -9.98 11.65 -3.09
C GLY A 11 -10.79 10.80 -4.08
N GLN A 12 -11.37 11.39 -5.12
CA GLN A 12 -11.98 10.59 -6.20
C GLN A 12 -10.92 9.96 -7.10
N ILE A 13 -11.32 8.90 -7.80
CA ILE A 13 -10.42 8.14 -8.66
C ILE A 13 -10.96 8.22 -10.07
N LEU A 14 -10.12 8.70 -10.98
CA LEU A 14 -10.48 8.93 -12.37
C LEU A 14 -9.87 7.84 -13.24
N LEU A 15 -10.65 7.32 -14.17
CA LEU A 15 -10.18 6.43 -15.22
C LEU A 15 -9.71 7.29 -16.40
N ILE A 16 -8.40 7.32 -16.64
CA ILE A 16 -7.80 8.17 -17.67
C ILE A 16 -6.79 7.33 -18.43
N GLU A 17 -7.01 7.20 -19.75
CA GLU A 17 -6.14 6.40 -20.65
C GLU A 17 -6.01 4.93 -20.19
N GLY A 18 -7.05 4.40 -19.53
CA GLY A 18 -7.05 3.04 -18.96
C GLY A 18 -6.31 2.91 -17.61
N GLY A 19 -5.71 3.99 -17.10
CA GLY A 19 -5.08 4.02 -15.78
C GLY A 19 -6.02 4.59 -14.71
N LEU A 20 -5.82 4.18 -13.46
CA LEU A 20 -6.54 4.69 -12.30
C LEU A 20 -5.75 5.78 -11.59
N TRP A 21 -6.35 6.97 -11.51
CA TRP A 21 -5.69 8.17 -11.02
C TRP A 21 -6.45 8.75 -9.83
N LEU A 22 -5.85 8.65 -8.64
CA LEU A 22 -6.37 9.27 -7.42
C LEU A 22 -6.15 10.79 -7.45
N VAL A 23 -7.21 11.57 -7.36
CA VAL A 23 -7.15 13.03 -7.30
C VAL A 23 -6.57 13.46 -5.96
N THR A 24 -5.36 14.01 -5.99
CA THR A 24 -4.64 14.50 -4.81
C THR A 24 -4.92 15.98 -4.54
N ASP A 25 -5.22 16.75 -5.59
CA ASP A 25 -5.46 18.19 -5.50
C ASP A 25 -6.42 18.65 -6.60
N PHE A 26 -7.24 19.65 -6.29
CA PHE A 26 -8.20 20.23 -7.22
C PHE A 26 -8.29 21.74 -6.99
N GLU A 27 -8.09 22.52 -8.05
CA GLU A 27 -8.09 23.97 -8.01
C GLU A 27 -8.96 24.52 -9.14
N HIS A 28 -9.96 25.33 -8.79
CA HIS A 28 -10.80 26.03 -9.75
C HIS A 28 -10.25 27.44 -9.99
N ILE A 29 -9.77 27.69 -11.21
CA ILE A 29 -9.17 28.97 -11.61
C ILE A 29 -10.14 29.69 -12.54
N ALA A 30 -10.72 30.80 -12.09
CA ALA A 30 -11.61 31.65 -12.87
C ALA A 30 -11.04 33.08 -12.96
N PRO A 31 -10.15 33.38 -13.92
CA PRO A 31 -9.66 34.74 -14.14
C PRO A 31 -10.79 35.55 -14.76
N GLY A 32 -11.11 36.74 -14.24
CA GLY A 32 -12.34 37.49 -14.56
C GLY A 32 -12.65 37.76 -16.04
N ASN A 33 -11.68 37.59 -16.96
CA ASN A 33 -11.86 37.77 -18.41
C ASN A 33 -11.61 36.48 -19.24
N TRP A 34 -11.32 35.34 -18.61
CA TRP A 34 -10.98 34.08 -19.27
C TRP A 34 -11.94 32.96 -18.89
N ARG A 35 -12.06 31.95 -19.77
CA ARG A 35 -12.81 30.72 -19.47
C ARG A 35 -12.22 30.06 -18.22
N ALA A 36 -13.09 29.66 -17.29
CA ALA A 36 -12.68 28.97 -16.09
C ALA A 36 -12.00 27.64 -16.41
N ILE A 37 -10.93 27.33 -15.69
CA ILE A 37 -10.09 26.14 -15.86
C ILE A 37 -10.05 25.41 -14.52
N ASN A 38 -10.27 24.10 -14.55
CA ASN A 38 -10.06 23.23 -13.40
C ASN A 38 -8.66 22.60 -13.52
N GLN A 39 -7.79 22.92 -12.58
CA GLN A 39 -6.48 22.30 -12.47
C GLN A 39 -6.57 21.13 -11.49
N VAL A 40 -6.30 19.93 -11.98
CA VAL A 40 -6.41 18.69 -11.20
C VAL A 40 -5.03 18.05 -11.12
N LYS A 41 -4.56 17.74 -9.91
CA LYS A 41 -3.39 16.89 -9.71
C LYS A 41 -3.87 15.53 -9.26
N CYS A 42 -3.27 14.50 -9.84
CA CYS A 42 -3.63 13.12 -9.55
C CYS A 42 -2.38 12.24 -9.48
N LYS A 43 -2.49 11.12 -8.75
CA LYS A 43 -1.46 10.10 -8.58
C LYS A 43 -1.99 8.78 -9.13
N ASN A 44 -1.24 8.15 -10.02
CA ASN A 44 -1.56 6.84 -10.56
C ASN A 44 -1.45 5.79 -9.43
N LEU A 45 -2.48 4.97 -9.27
CA LEU A 45 -2.52 3.96 -8.20
C LEU A 45 -1.67 2.73 -8.52
N THR A 46 -1.44 2.44 -9.79
CA THR A 46 -0.63 1.29 -10.23
C THR A 46 0.86 1.65 -10.28
N THR A 47 1.20 2.84 -10.80
CA THR A 47 2.61 3.23 -11.03
C THR A 47 3.14 4.25 -10.02
N GLY A 48 2.29 4.80 -9.16
CA GLY A 48 2.67 5.86 -8.21
C GLY A 48 3.00 7.22 -8.84
N SER A 49 2.98 7.33 -10.18
CA SER A 49 3.34 8.54 -10.91
C SER A 49 2.34 9.66 -10.70
N THR A 50 2.78 10.91 -10.63
CA THR A 50 1.90 12.08 -10.51
C THR A 50 1.68 12.74 -11.88
N LYS A 51 0.44 13.14 -12.16
CA LYS A 51 0.04 13.86 -13.38
C LYS A 51 -0.79 15.07 -13.00
N GLN A 52 -0.52 16.19 -13.66
CA GLN A 52 -1.31 17.41 -13.55
C GLN A 52 -2.02 17.67 -14.86
N MET A 53 -3.32 17.93 -14.81
CA MET A 53 -4.17 18.19 -15.96
C MET A 53 -4.95 19.48 -15.77
N ARG A 54 -5.28 20.11 -16.90
CA ARG A 54 -6.12 21.30 -16.95
C ARG A 54 -7.35 20.94 -17.78
N LEU A 55 -8.50 20.95 -17.13
CA LEU A 55 -9.77 20.56 -17.73
C LEU A 55 -10.66 21.80 -17.83
N GLY A 56 -11.22 22.05 -19.01
CA GLY A 56 -12.28 23.05 -19.16
C GLY A 56 -13.54 22.65 -18.38
N SER A 57 -14.36 23.62 -17.98
CA SER A 57 -15.60 23.34 -17.21
C SER A 57 -16.61 22.43 -17.92
N SER A 58 -16.53 22.30 -19.24
CA SER A 58 -17.38 21.42 -20.05
C SER A 58 -16.78 20.05 -20.33
N GLU A 59 -15.53 19.80 -19.93
CA GLU A 59 -14.90 18.49 -20.12
C GLU A 59 -15.52 17.47 -19.17
N VAL A 60 -15.64 16.25 -19.66
CA VAL A 60 -16.20 15.12 -18.95
C VAL A 60 -15.08 14.12 -18.72
N VAL A 61 -14.96 13.64 -17.49
CA VAL A 61 -13.99 12.62 -17.09
C VAL A 61 -14.73 11.40 -16.56
N GLU A 62 -14.11 10.24 -16.69
CA GLU A 62 -14.69 9.01 -16.18
C GLU A 62 -14.26 8.78 -14.73
N LEU A 63 -15.23 8.62 -13.84
CA LEU A 63 -15.02 8.25 -12.45
C LEU A 63 -15.01 6.72 -12.35
N ALA A 64 -13.93 6.22 -11.73
CA ALA A 64 -13.71 4.85 -11.36
C ALA A 64 -14.18 4.64 -9.91
N TYR A 65 -15.00 3.62 -9.69
CA TYR A 65 -15.42 3.26 -8.35
C TYR A 65 -14.45 2.22 -7.79
N LEU A 66 -13.75 2.58 -6.72
CA LEU A 66 -12.94 1.64 -5.98
C LEU A 66 -13.66 1.22 -4.72
N GLU A 67 -13.75 -0.07 -4.54
CA GLU A 67 -14.29 -0.70 -3.35
C GLU A 67 -13.14 -1.28 -2.54
N LYS A 68 -12.92 -0.71 -1.36
CA LYS A 68 -11.91 -1.18 -0.42
C LYS A 68 -12.57 -2.16 0.53
N ARG A 69 -12.15 -3.41 0.48
CA ARG A 69 -12.69 -4.46 1.34
C ARG A 69 -11.59 -5.01 2.24
N PRO A 70 -11.86 -5.19 3.54
CA PRO A 70 -10.96 -5.94 4.41
C PRO A 70 -10.97 -7.40 3.96
N CYS A 71 -9.78 -7.95 3.74
CA CYS A 71 -9.59 -9.35 3.40
C CYS A 71 -8.49 -9.95 4.25
N THR A 72 -8.62 -11.22 4.61
CA THR A 72 -7.60 -11.96 5.33
C THR A 72 -6.75 -12.75 4.35
N TYR A 73 -5.43 -12.57 4.39
CA TYR A 73 -4.52 -13.40 3.62
C TYR A 73 -4.51 -14.82 4.20
N LEU A 74 -4.73 -15.83 3.35
CA LEU A 74 -4.78 -17.23 3.78
C LEU A 74 -3.44 -17.93 3.58
N TYR A 75 -3.04 -18.09 2.31
CA TYR A 75 -1.82 -18.78 1.91
C TYR A 75 -1.48 -18.46 0.45
N LYS A 76 -0.27 -18.84 0.04
CA LYS A 76 0.18 -18.77 -1.34
C LYS A 76 -0.12 -20.11 -2.04
N GLU A 77 -0.78 -20.05 -3.19
CA GLU A 77 -1.08 -21.19 -4.05
C GLU A 77 -0.38 -21.01 -5.41
N GLY A 78 0.74 -21.72 -5.62
CA GLY A 78 1.54 -21.58 -6.82
C GLY A 78 2.09 -20.16 -6.98
N ASP A 79 1.67 -19.45 -8.03
CA ASP A 79 2.03 -18.05 -8.30
C ASP A 79 0.98 -17.04 -7.82
N HIS A 80 -0.11 -17.52 -7.21
CA HIS A 80 -1.19 -16.69 -6.69
C HIS A 80 -1.18 -16.63 -5.17
N PHE A 81 -1.65 -15.52 -4.63
CA PHE A 81 -1.90 -15.31 -3.21
C PHE A 81 -3.40 -15.35 -2.97
N VAL A 82 -3.85 -16.19 -2.05
CA VAL A 82 -5.26 -16.40 -1.76
C VAL A 82 -5.66 -15.51 -0.59
N PHE A 83 -6.67 -14.66 -0.82
CA PHE A 83 -7.26 -13.78 0.17
C PHE A 83 -8.73 -14.13 0.35
N MET A 84 -9.22 -14.04 1.58
CA MET A 84 -10.63 -14.24 1.89
C MET A 84 -11.26 -12.90 2.27
N ASP A 85 -12.30 -12.49 1.57
CA ASP A 85 -13.05 -11.27 1.89
C ASP A 85 -13.79 -11.45 3.23
N SER A 86 -13.58 -10.51 4.15
CA SER A 86 -14.14 -10.58 5.51
C SER A 86 -15.65 -10.35 5.57
N GLN A 87 -16.26 -9.80 4.51
CA GLN A 87 -17.69 -9.50 4.46
C GLN A 87 -18.52 -10.67 3.91
N ASN A 88 -18.06 -11.30 2.83
CA ASN A 88 -18.82 -12.34 2.12
C ASN A 88 -18.15 -13.73 2.14
N TYR A 89 -16.94 -13.85 2.72
CA TYR A 89 -16.14 -15.08 2.77
C TYR A 89 -15.77 -15.66 1.39
N GLU A 90 -15.82 -14.85 0.33
CA GLU A 90 -15.34 -15.24 -1.00
C GLU A 90 -13.81 -15.24 -1.03
N GLN A 91 -13.25 -16.21 -1.76
CA GLN A 91 -11.80 -16.31 -1.95
C GLN A 91 -11.40 -15.64 -3.26
N HIS A 92 -10.43 -14.74 -3.17
CA HIS A 92 -9.85 -14.04 -4.31
C HIS A 92 -8.39 -14.47 -4.48
N HIS A 93 -8.05 -14.87 -5.71
CA HIS A 93 -6.70 -15.26 -6.10
C HIS A 93 -6.05 -14.06 -6.79
N LEU A 94 -5.04 -13.47 -6.16
CA LEU A 94 -4.30 -12.33 -6.71
C LEU A 94 -2.93 -12.80 -7.18
N GLY A 95 -2.55 -12.42 -8.40
CA GLY A 95 -1.20 -12.67 -8.91
C GLY A 95 -0.17 -11.75 -8.26
N ALA A 96 1.10 -12.18 -8.25
CA ALA A 96 2.22 -11.40 -7.69
C ALA A 96 2.39 -10.01 -8.31
N ASP A 97 1.89 -9.81 -9.54
CA ASP A 97 1.81 -8.52 -10.24
C ASP A 97 0.89 -7.50 -9.55
N VAL A 98 -0.20 -7.98 -8.93
CA VAL A 98 -1.18 -7.13 -8.22
C VAL A 98 -0.75 -6.87 -6.79
N VAL A 99 -0.18 -7.88 -6.12
CA VAL A 99 0.22 -7.77 -4.70
C VAL A 99 1.58 -7.09 -4.52
N GLY A 100 2.43 -7.18 -5.54
CA GLY A 100 3.77 -6.60 -5.55
C GLY A 100 4.69 -7.18 -4.48
N GLU A 101 5.75 -6.42 -4.17
CA GLU A 101 6.72 -6.78 -3.13
C GLU A 101 6.11 -6.76 -1.72
N SER A 102 4.91 -6.23 -1.54
CA SER A 102 4.30 -6.05 -0.23
C SER A 102 4.03 -7.36 0.50
N MET A 103 3.88 -8.48 -0.22
CA MET A 103 3.65 -9.79 0.40
C MET A 103 4.82 -10.30 1.25
N GLN A 104 6.04 -9.79 1.08
CA GLN A 104 7.16 -10.16 1.97
C GLN A 104 6.94 -9.69 3.42
N TYR A 105 6.03 -8.74 3.63
CA TYR A 105 5.67 -8.18 4.92
C TYR A 105 4.42 -8.83 5.54
N VAL A 106 3.68 -9.66 4.79
CA VAL A 106 2.40 -10.24 5.22
C VAL A 106 2.61 -11.62 5.79
N ARG A 107 2.04 -11.88 6.97
CA ARG A 107 1.92 -13.22 7.54
C ARG A 107 0.61 -13.88 7.15
N ASP A 108 0.59 -15.21 7.18
CA ASP A 108 -0.64 -15.98 7.08
C ASP A 108 -1.65 -15.51 8.15
N ASN A 109 -2.94 -15.45 7.78
CA ASN A 109 -4.05 -14.93 8.59
C ASN A 109 -3.99 -13.44 8.95
N GLN A 110 -3.19 -12.65 8.25
CA GLN A 110 -3.18 -11.21 8.46
C GLN A 110 -4.28 -10.51 7.66
N GLU A 111 -4.96 -9.55 8.31
CA GLU A 111 -5.93 -8.69 7.64
C GLU A 111 -5.20 -7.62 6.80
N VAL A 112 -5.61 -7.50 5.55
CA VAL A 112 -5.13 -6.53 4.57
C VAL A 112 -6.33 -5.86 3.89
N LEU A 113 -6.12 -4.70 3.29
CA LEU A 113 -7.17 -3.98 2.60
C LEU A 113 -7.00 -4.18 1.09
N VAL A 114 -7.89 -4.95 0.47
CA VAL A 114 -7.85 -5.17 -0.99
C VAL A 114 -8.75 -4.14 -1.65
N THR A 115 -8.21 -3.46 -2.65
CA THR A 115 -8.94 -2.48 -3.45
C THR A 115 -9.41 -3.14 -4.73
N PHE A 116 -10.72 -3.19 -4.92
CA PHE A 116 -11.40 -3.72 -6.09
C PHE A 116 -11.92 -2.61 -6.99
N HIS A 117 -11.92 -2.83 -8.30
CA HIS A 117 -12.59 -2.00 -9.30
C HIS A 117 -13.37 -2.91 -10.23
N ASP A 118 -14.68 -2.69 -10.35
CA ASP A 118 -15.58 -3.54 -11.14
C ASP A 118 -15.40 -5.05 -10.84
N GLY A 119 -15.21 -5.38 -9.55
CA GLY A 119 -14.99 -6.75 -9.09
C GLY A 119 -13.59 -7.33 -9.33
N ARG A 120 -12.68 -6.58 -9.95
CA ARG A 120 -11.28 -7.00 -10.14
C ARG A 120 -10.38 -6.41 -9.05
N PRO A 121 -9.55 -7.20 -8.36
CA PRO A 121 -8.58 -6.68 -7.42
C PRO A 121 -7.49 -5.92 -8.17
N ILE A 122 -7.13 -4.74 -7.69
CA ILE A 122 -6.17 -3.82 -8.33
C ILE A 122 -4.95 -3.57 -7.48
N SER A 123 -5.14 -3.47 -6.16
CA SER A 123 -4.03 -3.27 -5.24
C SER A 123 -4.37 -3.86 -3.88
N VAL A 124 -3.31 -4.21 -3.15
CA VAL A 124 -3.40 -4.59 -1.75
C VAL A 124 -2.69 -3.52 -0.93
N ASP A 125 -3.45 -2.85 -0.07
CA ASP A 125 -2.95 -1.91 0.91
C ASP A 125 -2.70 -2.68 2.23
N LEU A 126 -1.47 -2.61 2.73
CA LEU A 126 -1.08 -3.21 4.00
C LEU A 126 -1.19 -2.17 5.11
N PRO A 127 -1.37 -2.60 6.37
CA PRO A 127 -1.16 -1.70 7.50
C PRO A 127 0.22 -1.04 7.42
N SER A 128 0.33 0.21 7.87
CA SER A 128 1.57 1.00 7.82
C SER A 128 2.76 0.35 8.53
N ALA A 129 2.48 -0.57 9.44
CA ALA A 129 3.48 -1.37 10.09
C ALA A 129 2.96 -2.79 10.34
N VAL A 130 3.85 -3.75 10.21
CA VAL A 130 3.61 -5.17 10.50
C VAL A 130 4.50 -5.62 11.64
N VAL A 131 4.03 -6.59 12.40
CA VAL A 131 4.84 -7.24 13.45
C VAL A 131 5.30 -8.57 12.90
N LEU A 132 6.61 -8.75 12.82
CA LEU A 132 7.26 -9.95 12.30
C LEU A 132 8.24 -10.52 13.35
N GLN A 133 8.41 -11.83 13.36
CA GLN A 133 9.28 -12.53 14.30
C GLN A 133 10.64 -12.67 13.65
N VAL A 134 11.68 -12.38 14.41
CA VAL A 134 13.05 -12.56 13.95
C VAL A 134 13.38 -14.05 13.97
N LYS A 135 13.53 -14.64 12.77
CA LYS A 135 13.92 -16.05 12.61
C LYS A 135 15.41 -16.23 12.90
N GLU A 136 16.23 -15.39 12.30
CA GLU A 136 17.69 -15.42 12.45
C GLU A 136 18.22 -13.99 12.59
N ALA A 137 19.20 -13.79 13.45
CA ALA A 137 19.86 -12.51 13.61
C ALA A 137 21.38 -12.72 13.61
N GLU A 138 22.09 -11.87 12.87
CA GLU A 138 23.55 -11.95 12.82
C GLU A 138 24.16 -11.78 14.23
N ILE A 139 25.29 -12.46 14.45
CA ILE A 139 26.04 -12.30 15.69
C ILE A 139 26.79 -10.99 15.57
N GLY A 140 26.30 -9.97 16.28
CA GLY A 140 26.94 -8.67 16.34
C GLY A 140 28.34 -8.80 16.91
N VAL A 141 29.37 -8.56 16.09
CA VAL A 141 30.75 -8.45 16.59
C VAL A 141 30.81 -7.16 17.41
N LYS A 142 31.03 -7.30 18.73
CA LYS A 142 31.35 -6.18 19.64
C LYS A 142 32.76 -5.66 19.31
N GLY A 143 32.93 -5.07 18.13
CA GLY A 143 34.11 -4.34 17.71
C GLY A 143 33.66 -2.96 17.27
N ASP A 144 34.13 -1.96 18.00
CA ASP A 144 33.86 -0.53 17.85
C ASP A 144 32.52 0.03 18.37
N SER A 145 32.71 0.90 19.36
CA SER A 145 31.76 1.71 20.09
C SER A 145 31.11 2.77 19.20
N VAL A 146 30.19 2.37 18.33
CA VAL A 146 29.27 3.30 17.68
C VAL A 146 27.87 3.08 18.24
N THR A 147 27.45 3.99 19.11
CA THR A 147 26.05 4.20 19.46
C THR A 147 25.23 4.23 18.17
N ASN A 148 24.31 3.27 17.99
CA ASN A 148 23.49 3.04 16.79
C ASN A 148 24.01 2.05 15.72
N SER A 149 24.84 1.08 16.10
CA SER A 149 25.15 -0.07 15.23
C SER A 149 23.89 -0.93 14.98
N THR A 150 23.62 -1.24 13.70
CA THR A 150 22.55 -2.15 13.26
C THR A 150 23.16 -3.42 12.69
N LYS A 151 22.48 -4.55 12.86
CA LYS A 151 22.85 -5.86 12.32
C LYS A 151 21.79 -6.37 11.35
N GLY A 152 22.18 -7.28 10.45
CA GLY A 152 21.22 -8.00 9.62
C GLY A 152 20.40 -8.98 10.46
N ALA A 153 19.12 -9.06 10.15
CA ALA A 153 18.20 -10.07 10.66
C ALA A 153 17.26 -10.55 9.56
N VAL A 154 16.95 -11.83 9.58
CA VAL A 154 15.97 -12.47 8.69
C VAL A 154 14.71 -12.74 9.50
N LEU A 155 13.58 -12.28 8.99
CA LEU A 155 12.26 -12.46 9.59
C LEU A 155 11.65 -13.80 9.18
N GLU A 156 10.56 -14.21 9.82
CA GLU A 156 9.91 -15.49 9.51
C GLU A 156 9.41 -15.61 8.07
N THR A 157 9.09 -14.48 7.43
CA THR A 157 8.68 -14.39 6.01
C THR A 157 9.87 -14.54 5.05
N GLY A 158 11.10 -14.57 5.56
CA GLY A 158 12.34 -14.54 4.77
C GLY A 158 12.84 -13.13 4.45
N LEU A 159 12.11 -12.08 4.86
CA LEU A 159 12.51 -10.70 4.67
C LEU A 159 13.78 -10.38 5.48
N ALA A 160 14.80 -9.83 4.81
CA ALA A 160 16.03 -9.35 5.44
C ALA A 160 15.91 -7.87 5.83
N VAL A 161 16.07 -7.56 7.12
CA VAL A 161 15.96 -6.21 7.68
C VAL A 161 17.18 -5.84 8.52
N ARG A 162 17.41 -4.54 8.72
CA ARG A 162 18.42 -4.04 9.65
C ARG A 162 17.77 -3.74 11.00
N VAL A 163 18.22 -4.44 12.04
CA VAL A 163 17.70 -4.28 13.40
C VAL A 163 18.81 -3.84 14.36
N PRO A 164 18.49 -3.19 15.49
CA PRO A 164 19.47 -2.87 16.52
C PRO A 164 20.17 -4.12 17.08
N MET A 165 21.41 -3.96 17.53
CA MET A 165 22.24 -5.06 18.05
C MET A 165 21.62 -5.86 19.22
N HIS A 166 20.69 -5.25 19.97
CA HIS A 166 20.02 -5.88 21.11
C HIS A 166 18.86 -6.81 20.73
N ILE A 167 18.45 -6.83 19.46
CA ILE A 167 17.40 -7.72 18.95
C ILE A 167 17.98 -9.12 18.73
N ASN A 168 17.29 -10.16 19.19
CA ASN A 168 17.72 -11.54 19.05
C ASN A 168 16.71 -12.37 18.25
N ALA A 169 17.14 -13.55 17.79
CA ALA A 169 16.21 -14.53 17.25
C ALA A 169 15.12 -14.85 18.27
N GLY A 170 13.86 -14.90 17.81
CA GLY A 170 12.67 -15.07 18.64
C GLY A 170 11.99 -13.77 19.08
N ASP A 171 12.67 -12.61 18.98
CA ASP A 171 12.04 -11.31 19.27
C ASP A 171 11.01 -10.94 18.19
N TYR A 172 9.94 -10.27 18.59
CA TYR A 172 8.98 -9.68 17.67
C TYR A 172 9.34 -8.22 17.40
N VAL A 173 9.42 -7.86 16.12
CA VAL A 173 9.82 -6.53 15.67
C VAL A 173 8.74 -5.93 14.79
N LYS A 174 8.48 -4.64 14.98
CA LYS A 174 7.57 -3.86 14.18
C LYS A 174 8.35 -3.25 13.02
N ILE A 175 7.94 -3.56 11.80
CA ILE A 175 8.57 -3.11 10.55
C ILE A 175 7.58 -2.25 9.77
N SER A 176 8.04 -1.13 9.22
CA SER A 176 7.26 -0.30 8.32
C SER A 176 7.12 -0.97 6.95
N THR A 177 5.89 -1.08 6.44
CA THR A 177 5.62 -1.67 5.12
C THR A 177 5.92 -0.73 3.95
N GLU A 178 6.07 0.57 4.23
CA GLU A 178 6.35 1.58 3.22
C GLU A 178 7.83 1.60 2.80
N ASN A 179 8.73 1.41 3.77
CA ASN A 179 10.19 1.55 3.57
C ASN A 179 11.01 0.38 4.14
N GLY A 180 10.39 -0.61 4.76
CA GLY A 180 11.08 -1.76 5.36
C GLY A 180 11.89 -1.44 6.62
N GLU A 181 11.69 -0.26 7.22
CA GLU A 181 12.47 0.16 8.39
C GLU A 181 11.97 -0.45 9.69
N PHE A 182 12.91 -0.72 10.60
CA PHE A 182 12.60 -1.14 11.96
C PHE A 182 12.01 0.03 12.77
N LEU A 183 10.78 -0.14 13.25
CA LEU A 183 10.07 0.85 14.06
C LEU A 183 10.19 0.59 15.57
N GLY A 184 10.38 -0.67 15.98
CA GLY A 184 10.54 -1.00 17.40
C GLY A 184 10.41 -2.49 17.71
N ARG A 185 10.81 -2.89 18.91
CA ARG A 185 10.56 -4.24 19.43
C ARG A 185 9.22 -4.27 20.16
N THR A 186 8.42 -5.29 19.91
CA THR A 186 7.18 -5.55 20.66
C THR A 186 7.33 -6.81 21.52
N LYS A 187 6.54 -6.91 22.60
CA LYS A 187 6.53 -8.05 23.53
C LYS A 187 5.62 -9.20 23.08
N GLY A 188 4.94 -9.07 21.94
CA GLY A 188 4.09 -10.12 21.39
C GLY A 188 3.51 -9.74 20.03
N GLU A 189 2.86 -10.70 19.40
CA GLU A 189 2.02 -10.50 18.21
C GLU A 189 0.91 -9.51 18.58
N ASP A 190 1.00 -8.29 18.05
CA ASP A 190 0.07 -7.21 18.35
C ASP A 190 -1.28 -7.56 17.71
N ARG A 191 -2.11 -8.32 18.45
CA ARG A 191 -3.51 -8.60 18.12
C ARG A 191 -4.32 -7.35 18.47
N SER A 192 -4.22 -6.32 17.63
CA SER A 192 -5.08 -5.15 17.68
C SER A 192 -5.92 -5.08 16.40
#